data_AF-A0A139NJL3-F1
#
_entry.id   AF-A0A139NJL3-F1
#
_cell.length_a   1.000
_cell.length_b   1.000
_cell.length_c   1.000
_cell.angle_alpha   90.00
_cell.angle_beta   90.00
_cell.angle_gamma   90.00
#
_symmetry.space_group_name_H-M   'P 1'
#
loop_
_entity.id
_entity.type
_entity.pdbx_description
1 polymer ?
#
loop_
_entity_poly.entity_id
_entity_poly.type
_entity_poly.pdbx_seq_one_letter_code
_entity_poly.pdbx_strand_id
1 'polypeptide(L)'
;MMKRYFFFILAFFCFLLGLVAGAWRRTTAFSSTQVVYRIETQKLKTSQQVFFEVHRLDKDVFQIKNEATGEVFQASPQITGKASLRIELPGKEGALVLTQGFLPWQKAKLTVQGNTYRTVGETQLLKANEDWAKVSQAQPKVEMKNISLTDDAIRQINQHFANWLATSRYGKGAMVIQTPLNVTASSQGLSWTTVTTPDGTLLGRLVGTPVADSLSANQGPFAIDQQTVDRDRFETYPSTVDLAALGLVLGSDAVNDYQSTSVFRVYHTRSKEHGILTQEQEFAQKVSAYGSYQDYYSQQVDANQASYQMVLADNGVVYEVSNYGLEGKFDFAQYKEAPSDIQKEYQKLLNQFGQ
;
A
#
# COMPACT_ATOMS: atom_id res chain seq x y z
N MET A 1 -19.65 -11.75 -66.09
CA MET A 1 -18.57 -11.82 -65.07
C MET A 1 -18.52 -10.60 -64.13
N MET A 2 -18.75 -9.37 -64.60
CA MET A 2 -18.61 -8.13 -63.81
C MET A 2 -19.49 -8.04 -62.54
N LYS A 3 -20.74 -8.55 -62.59
CA LYS A 3 -21.67 -8.54 -61.44
C LYS A 3 -21.25 -9.45 -60.27
N ARG A 4 -20.47 -10.52 -60.52
CA ARG A 4 -19.96 -11.41 -59.46
C ARG A 4 -18.84 -10.76 -58.67
N TYR A 5 -17.90 -10.09 -59.35
CA TYR A 5 -16.80 -9.37 -58.69
C TYR A 5 -17.31 -8.20 -57.84
N PHE A 6 -18.30 -7.45 -58.33
CA PHE A 6 -18.91 -6.36 -57.56
C PHE A 6 -19.54 -6.85 -56.24
N PHE A 7 -20.20 -8.02 -56.27
CA PHE A 7 -20.78 -8.61 -55.06
C PHE A 7 -19.73 -9.05 -54.04
N PHE A 8 -18.62 -9.65 -54.49
CA PHE A 8 -17.51 -10.04 -53.60
C PHE A 8 -16.78 -8.82 -53.02
N ILE A 9 -16.59 -7.75 -53.80
CA ILE A 9 -15.97 -6.50 -53.32
C ILE A 9 -16.89 -5.82 -52.29
N LEU A 10 -18.20 -5.77 -52.55
CA LEU A 10 -19.16 -5.19 -51.63
C LEU A 10 -19.26 -6.00 -50.32
N ALA A 11 -19.28 -7.34 -50.42
CA ALA A 11 -19.27 -8.21 -49.24
C ALA A 11 -17.97 -8.05 -48.42
N PHE A 12 -16.82 -7.92 -49.09
CA PHE A 12 -15.53 -7.67 -48.42
C PHE A 12 -15.48 -6.28 -47.77
N PHE A 13 -16.05 -5.26 -48.41
CA PHE A 13 -16.14 -3.91 -47.85
C PHE A 13 -17.09 -3.86 -46.63
N CYS A 14 -18.24 -4.55 -46.71
CA CYS A 14 -19.14 -4.72 -45.55
C CYS A 14 -18.48 -5.53 -44.42
N PHE A 15 -17.69 -6.54 -44.75
CA PHE A 15 -16.91 -7.31 -43.77
C PHE A 15 -15.83 -6.44 -43.09
N LEU A 16 -15.11 -5.61 -43.86
CA LEU A 16 -14.15 -4.64 -43.33
C LEU A 16 -14.83 -3.55 -42.48
N LEU A 17 -15.98 -3.02 -42.91
CA LEU A 17 -16.78 -2.09 -42.11
C LEU A 17 -17.29 -2.75 -40.82
N GLY A 18 -17.68 -4.03 -40.87
CA GLY A 18 -18.01 -4.84 -39.70
C GLY A 18 -16.81 -5.05 -38.76
N LEU A 19 -15.59 -5.21 -39.30
CA LEU A 19 -14.36 -5.25 -38.51
C LEU A 19 -14.03 -3.89 -37.87
N VAL A 20 -14.22 -2.78 -38.58
CA VAL A 20 -13.98 -1.42 -38.06
C VAL A 20 -15.03 -1.04 -37.02
N ALA A 21 -16.31 -1.35 -37.26
CA ALA A 21 -17.39 -1.14 -36.29
C ALA A 21 -17.26 -2.07 -35.07
N GLY A 22 -16.82 -3.32 -35.28
CA GLY A 22 -16.49 -4.28 -34.22
C GLY A 22 -15.27 -3.86 -33.40
N ALA A 23 -14.27 -3.25 -34.04
CA ALA A 23 -13.11 -2.65 -33.38
C ALA A 23 -13.44 -1.37 -32.60
N TRP A 24 -14.61 -0.76 -32.81
CA TRP A 24 -15.10 0.39 -32.04
C TRP A 24 -15.89 -0.01 -30.79
N ARG A 25 -16.47 -1.21 -30.76
CA ARG A 25 -17.00 -1.84 -29.54
C ARG A 25 -15.89 -2.58 -28.78
N ARG A 26 -14.77 -1.90 -28.51
CA ARG A 26 -13.76 -2.40 -27.57
C ARG A 26 -14.40 -2.53 -26.20
N THR A 27 -14.85 -3.73 -25.85
CA THR A 27 -14.72 -4.19 -24.46
C THR A 27 -13.23 -4.39 -24.21
N THR A 28 -12.49 -3.30 -24.03
CA THR A 28 -11.15 -3.36 -23.47
C THR A 28 -11.33 -3.92 -22.09
N ALA A 29 -10.96 -5.19 -21.91
CA ALA A 29 -11.16 -5.91 -20.67
C ALA A 29 -10.58 -5.13 -19.46
N PHE A 30 -9.56 -4.36 -19.77
CA PHE A 30 -8.84 -3.51 -18.85
C PHE A 30 -9.47 -2.17 -18.57
N SER A 31 -10.49 -1.70 -19.31
CA SER A 31 -10.98 -0.32 -19.20
C SER A 31 -12.43 -0.17 -18.75
N SER A 32 -13.18 -1.26 -18.67
CA SER A 32 -14.59 -1.19 -18.28
C SER A 32 -14.73 -1.25 -16.76
N THR A 33 -15.31 -0.20 -16.19
CA THR A 33 -15.78 -0.18 -14.78
C THR A 33 -17.14 -0.86 -14.62
N GLN A 34 -17.75 -1.31 -15.71
CA GLN A 34 -19.10 -1.92 -15.72
C GLN A 34 -19.06 -3.46 -15.69
N VAL A 35 -17.87 -4.05 -15.71
CA VAL A 35 -17.67 -5.50 -15.86
C VAL A 35 -16.86 -6.04 -14.69
N VAL A 36 -17.32 -7.15 -14.12
CA VAL A 36 -16.61 -7.93 -13.11
C VAL A 36 -16.21 -9.26 -13.72
N TYR A 37 -14.93 -9.60 -13.61
CA TYR A 37 -14.37 -10.87 -14.06
C TYR A 37 -14.36 -11.85 -12.91
N ARG A 38 -15.18 -12.89 -12.99
CA ARG A 38 -15.21 -13.96 -11.99
C ARG A 38 -14.49 -15.19 -12.52
N ILE A 39 -13.71 -15.84 -11.67
CA ILE A 39 -13.03 -17.09 -11.98
C ILE A 39 -13.20 -18.10 -10.84
N GLU A 40 -13.45 -19.35 -11.20
CA GLU A 40 -13.42 -20.47 -10.26
C GLU A 40 -12.00 -21.04 -10.17
N THR A 41 -11.53 -21.15 -8.93
CA THR A 41 -10.23 -21.72 -8.59
C THR A 41 -10.39 -22.81 -7.55
N GLN A 42 -9.35 -23.64 -7.41
CA GLN A 42 -9.28 -24.65 -6.38
C GLN A 42 -7.98 -24.51 -5.60
N LYS A 43 -8.08 -24.48 -4.27
CA LYS A 43 -6.92 -24.47 -3.38
C LYS A 43 -6.22 -25.82 -3.42
N LEU A 44 -4.94 -25.84 -3.76
CA LEU A 44 -4.18 -27.07 -4.02
C LEU A 44 -4.03 -27.97 -2.78
N LYS A 45 -3.93 -27.38 -1.59
CA LYS A 45 -3.75 -28.14 -0.33
C LYS A 45 -5.03 -28.77 0.21
N THR A 46 -6.18 -28.15 -0.01
CA THR A 46 -7.44 -28.53 0.63
C THR A 46 -8.51 -28.97 -0.36
N SER A 47 -8.25 -28.85 -1.67
CA SER A 47 -9.22 -29.08 -2.75
C SER A 47 -10.48 -28.21 -2.65
N GLN A 48 -10.49 -27.20 -1.79
CA GLN A 48 -11.61 -26.27 -1.61
C GLN A 48 -11.77 -25.38 -2.84
N GLN A 49 -12.99 -25.25 -3.34
CA GLN A 49 -13.34 -24.30 -4.39
C GLN A 49 -13.37 -22.88 -3.84
N VAL A 50 -12.76 -21.96 -4.59
CA VAL A 50 -12.66 -20.54 -4.25
C VAL A 50 -12.96 -19.72 -5.49
N PHE A 51 -13.89 -18.78 -5.38
CA PHE A 51 -14.17 -17.82 -6.45
C PHE A 51 -13.43 -16.52 -6.20
N PHE A 52 -12.77 -16.02 -7.23
CA PHE A 52 -12.21 -14.68 -7.26
C PHE A 52 -13.02 -13.82 -8.22
N GLU A 53 -13.32 -12.61 -7.80
CA GLU A 53 -13.96 -11.59 -8.62
C GLU A 53 -13.02 -10.39 -8.74
N VAL A 54 -12.78 -9.91 -9.95
CA VAL A 54 -11.90 -8.78 -10.26
C VAL A 54 -12.70 -7.70 -10.95
N HIS A 55 -12.73 -6.51 -10.36
CA HIS A 55 -13.46 -5.35 -10.84
C HIS A 55 -12.51 -4.16 -10.98
N ARG A 56 -12.57 -3.45 -12.11
CA ARG A 56 -11.81 -2.20 -12.26
C ARG A 56 -12.61 -1.05 -11.65
N LEU A 57 -11.99 -0.32 -10.72
CA LEU A 57 -12.56 0.89 -10.14
C LEU A 57 -12.13 2.13 -10.93
N ASP A 58 -10.83 2.25 -11.22
CA ASP A 58 -10.26 3.38 -11.96
C ASP A 58 -9.10 2.91 -12.86
N LYS A 59 -8.39 3.83 -13.52
CA LYS A 59 -7.31 3.58 -14.49
C LYS A 59 -6.36 2.48 -14.07
N ASP A 60 -5.86 2.57 -12.84
CA ASP A 60 -4.80 1.71 -12.31
C ASP A 60 -5.21 1.05 -10.98
N VAL A 61 -6.52 1.04 -10.67
CA VAL A 61 -7.07 0.52 -9.41
C VAL A 61 -8.08 -0.58 -9.70
N PHE A 62 -7.79 -1.78 -9.19
CA PHE A 62 -8.64 -2.94 -9.30
C PHE A 62 -9.03 -3.41 -7.91
N GLN A 63 -10.28 -3.79 -7.74
CA GLN A 63 -10.80 -4.44 -6.55
C GLN A 63 -10.94 -5.93 -6.79
N ILE A 64 -10.52 -6.72 -5.81
CA ILE A 64 -10.51 -8.15 -5.86
C ILE A 64 -11.26 -8.68 -4.65
N LYS A 65 -12.24 -9.54 -4.89
CA LYS A 65 -12.99 -10.23 -3.85
C LYS A 65 -12.70 -11.72 -3.89
N ASN A 66 -12.38 -12.28 -2.74
CA ASN A 66 -12.30 -13.71 -2.49
C ASN A 66 -13.62 -14.15 -1.83
N GLU A 67 -14.48 -14.85 -2.56
CA GLU A 67 -15.79 -15.24 -2.03
C GLU A 67 -15.73 -16.29 -0.93
N ALA A 68 -14.67 -17.11 -0.89
CA ALA A 68 -14.55 -18.15 0.12
C ALA A 68 -14.24 -17.57 1.50
N THR A 69 -13.52 -16.44 1.55
CA THR A 69 -13.17 -15.76 2.80
C THR A 69 -14.00 -14.51 3.06
N GLY A 70 -14.71 -14.00 2.05
CA GLY A 70 -15.36 -12.68 2.09
C GLY A 70 -14.37 -11.52 2.03
N GLU A 71 -13.08 -11.80 1.81
CA GLU A 71 -12.05 -10.77 1.77
C GLU A 71 -12.17 -9.93 0.51
N VAL A 72 -12.03 -8.61 0.65
CA VAL A 72 -11.96 -7.68 -0.46
C VAL A 72 -10.73 -6.80 -0.29
N PHE A 73 -9.91 -6.69 -1.34
CA PHE A 73 -8.72 -5.84 -1.37
C PHE A 73 -8.61 -5.07 -2.69
N GLN A 74 -7.89 -3.96 -2.67
CA GLN A 74 -7.53 -3.21 -3.87
C GLN A 74 -6.08 -3.48 -4.26
N ALA A 75 -5.80 -3.49 -5.56
CA ALA A 75 -4.46 -3.68 -6.08
C ALA A 75 -4.26 -2.88 -7.37
N SER A 76 -3.03 -2.40 -7.55
CA SER A 76 -2.56 -1.86 -8.83
C SER A 76 -1.86 -2.98 -9.60
N PRO A 77 -2.40 -3.42 -10.74
CA PRO A 77 -1.83 -4.52 -11.50
C PRO A 77 -0.52 -4.14 -12.19
N GLN A 78 0.38 -5.11 -12.30
CA GLN A 78 1.53 -5.03 -13.17
C GLN A 78 1.14 -5.40 -14.61
N ILE A 79 1.47 -4.53 -15.56
CA ILE A 79 1.29 -4.83 -16.98
C ILE A 79 2.34 -5.86 -17.39
N THR A 80 1.90 -7.06 -17.75
CA THR A 80 2.78 -8.16 -18.15
C THR A 80 2.56 -8.42 -19.64
N GLY A 81 3.50 -7.98 -20.48
CA GLY A 81 3.38 -8.06 -21.95
C GLY A 81 2.38 -7.05 -22.55
N LYS A 82 1.97 -7.25 -23.81
CA LYS A 82 1.15 -6.27 -24.56
C LYS A 82 -0.35 -6.26 -24.20
N ALA A 83 -0.85 -7.24 -23.45
CA ALA A 83 -2.30 -7.40 -23.23
C ALA A 83 -2.68 -8.25 -22.00
N SER A 84 -1.88 -8.22 -20.93
CA SER A 84 -2.22 -8.90 -19.67
C SER A 84 -1.93 -8.03 -18.45
N LEU A 85 -2.84 -8.08 -17.48
CA LEU A 85 -2.70 -7.49 -16.15
C LEU A 85 -2.45 -8.60 -15.15
N ARG A 86 -1.41 -8.44 -14.35
CA ARG A 86 -1.06 -9.33 -13.25
C ARG A 86 -1.35 -8.64 -11.92
N ILE A 87 -2.21 -9.25 -11.13
CA ILE A 87 -2.62 -8.79 -9.81
C ILE A 87 -2.10 -9.79 -8.80
N GLU A 88 -1.12 -9.41 -8.00
CA GLU A 88 -0.59 -10.27 -6.95
C GLU A 88 -1.67 -10.51 -5.88
N LEU A 89 -1.89 -11.78 -5.55
CA LEU A 89 -2.72 -12.17 -4.42
C LEU A 89 -1.91 -11.93 -3.13
N PRO A 90 -2.56 -11.46 -2.07
CA PRO A 90 -1.89 -11.27 -0.79
C PRO A 90 -1.23 -12.56 -0.26
N GLY A 91 -0.17 -12.41 0.53
CA GLY A 91 0.51 -13.55 1.16
C GLY A 91 1.29 -14.45 0.17
N LYS A 92 1.63 -13.94 -1.01
CA LYS A 92 2.31 -14.71 -2.09
C LYS A 92 1.54 -15.99 -2.47
N GLU A 93 0.21 -15.97 -2.34
CA GLU A 93 -0.62 -17.11 -2.73
C GLU A 93 -0.67 -17.33 -4.26
N GLY A 94 -0.09 -16.41 -5.01
CA GLY A 94 -0.01 -16.42 -6.46
C GLY A 94 -0.42 -15.05 -7.00
N ALA A 95 -0.80 -15.01 -8.27
CA ALA A 95 -1.35 -13.84 -8.90
C ALA A 95 -2.54 -14.21 -9.77
N LEU A 96 -3.52 -13.32 -9.81
CA LEU A 96 -4.57 -13.33 -10.81
C LEU A 96 -4.03 -12.66 -12.08
N VAL A 97 -4.16 -13.34 -13.20
CA VAL A 97 -3.73 -12.84 -14.52
C VAL A 97 -4.96 -12.67 -15.39
N LEU A 98 -5.33 -11.42 -15.64
CA LEU A 98 -6.38 -11.04 -16.57
C LEU A 98 -5.74 -10.76 -17.94
N THR A 99 -6.09 -11.56 -18.93
CA THR A 99 -5.57 -11.45 -20.31
C THR A 99 -6.68 -11.01 -21.24
N GLN A 100 -6.42 -9.98 -22.04
CA GLN A 100 -7.37 -9.52 -23.04
C GLN A 100 -7.32 -10.44 -24.28
N GLY A 101 -8.49 -10.70 -24.87
CA GLY A 101 -8.56 -11.43 -26.14
C GLY A 101 -7.85 -10.67 -27.26
N PHE A 102 -7.05 -11.38 -28.05
CA PHE A 102 -6.31 -10.79 -29.17
C PHE A 102 -7.24 -10.43 -30.34
N LEU A 103 -8.31 -11.23 -30.54
CA LEU A 103 -9.30 -11.03 -31.59
C LEU A 103 -10.60 -10.42 -31.03
N PRO A 104 -11.38 -9.66 -31.83
CA PRO A 104 -12.61 -9.00 -31.39
C PRO A 104 -13.68 -9.93 -30.79
N TRP A 105 -13.66 -11.21 -31.15
CA TRP A 105 -14.58 -12.24 -30.65
C TRP A 105 -14.00 -13.07 -29.50
N GLN A 106 -12.73 -12.88 -29.15
CA GLN A 106 -12.11 -13.57 -28.02
C GLN A 106 -12.43 -12.82 -26.73
N LYS A 107 -13.06 -13.51 -25.79
CA LYS A 107 -13.34 -12.98 -24.46
C LYS A 107 -12.05 -12.85 -23.64
N ALA A 108 -12.06 -11.91 -22.69
CA ALA A 108 -11.02 -11.82 -21.70
C ALA A 108 -10.94 -13.10 -20.86
N LYS A 109 -9.73 -13.48 -20.47
CA LYS A 109 -9.46 -14.68 -19.67
C LYS A 109 -8.78 -14.29 -18.37
N LEU A 110 -9.45 -14.57 -17.26
CA LEU A 110 -8.92 -14.51 -15.92
C LEU A 110 -8.42 -15.90 -15.51
N THR A 111 -7.19 -15.97 -15.02
CA THR A 111 -6.57 -17.20 -14.50
C THR A 111 -5.82 -16.91 -13.22
N VAL A 112 -5.51 -17.94 -12.44
CA VAL A 112 -4.58 -17.85 -11.31
C VAL A 112 -3.26 -18.56 -11.65
N GLN A 113 -2.15 -17.92 -11.29
CA GLN A 113 -0.79 -18.45 -11.39
C GLN A 113 -0.16 -18.49 -10.01
N GLY A 114 0.35 -19.65 -9.58
CA GLY A 114 1.02 -19.77 -8.29
C GLY A 114 0.94 -21.19 -7.72
N ASN A 115 1.36 -21.34 -6.47
CA ASN A 115 1.45 -22.63 -5.78
C ASN A 115 0.30 -22.88 -4.79
N THR A 116 -0.64 -21.93 -4.63
CA THR A 116 -1.76 -22.07 -3.69
C THR A 116 -3.06 -22.45 -4.39
N TYR A 117 -3.32 -21.88 -5.56
CA TYR A 117 -4.56 -22.10 -6.30
C TYR A 117 -4.27 -22.58 -7.73
N ARG A 118 -5.19 -23.37 -8.29
CA ARG A 118 -5.26 -23.67 -9.72
C ARG A 118 -6.58 -23.20 -10.31
N THR A 119 -6.55 -22.78 -11.56
CA THR A 119 -7.77 -22.43 -12.31
C THR A 119 -8.51 -23.73 -12.67
N VAL A 120 -9.80 -23.81 -12.36
CA VAL A 120 -10.63 -24.99 -12.67
C VAL A 120 -11.85 -24.66 -13.52
N GLY A 121 -12.28 -23.40 -13.56
CA GLY A 121 -13.40 -22.95 -14.39
C GLY A 121 -13.01 -22.01 -15.53
N GLU A 122 -14.02 -21.58 -16.28
CA GLU A 122 -13.89 -20.51 -17.26
C GLU A 122 -14.17 -19.13 -16.65
N THR A 123 -13.70 -18.08 -17.30
CA THR A 123 -13.96 -16.70 -16.87
C THR A 123 -15.41 -16.32 -17.13
N GLN A 124 -16.11 -15.96 -16.07
CA GLN A 124 -17.47 -15.44 -16.13
C GLN A 124 -17.42 -13.92 -16.14
N LEU A 125 -18.24 -13.31 -16.99
CA LEU A 125 -18.41 -11.87 -17.08
C LEU A 125 -19.72 -11.50 -16.39
N LEU A 126 -19.62 -10.77 -15.29
CA LEU A 126 -20.77 -10.26 -14.55
C LEU A 126 -20.90 -8.75 -14.82
N LYS A 127 -22.13 -8.24 -14.78
CA LYS A 127 -22.34 -6.79 -14.73
C LYS A 127 -21.98 -6.31 -13.33
N ALA A 128 -21.23 -5.20 -13.25
CA ALA A 128 -21.08 -4.51 -11.99
C ALA A 128 -22.47 -4.10 -11.50
N ASN A 129 -22.82 -4.52 -10.28
CA ASN A 129 -24.09 -4.18 -9.64
C ASN A 129 -23.87 -3.08 -8.59
N GLU A 130 -24.96 -2.64 -7.96
CA GLU A 130 -24.88 -1.66 -6.88
C GLU A 130 -24.07 -2.13 -5.67
N ASP A 131 -23.88 -3.45 -5.46
CA ASP A 131 -23.04 -3.94 -4.37
C ASP A 131 -21.57 -3.60 -4.59
N TRP A 132 -21.07 -3.72 -5.83
CA TRP A 132 -19.73 -3.26 -6.21
C TRP A 132 -19.61 -1.73 -6.15
N ALA A 133 -20.65 -0.99 -6.57
CA ALA A 133 -20.70 0.48 -6.43
C ALA A 133 -20.72 0.91 -4.95
N LYS A 134 -21.34 0.12 -4.08
CA LYS A 134 -21.30 0.32 -2.62
C LYS A 134 -19.95 -0.07 -2.05
N VAL A 135 -19.24 -1.11 -2.48
CA VAL A 135 -17.86 -1.34 -1.96
C VAL A 135 -16.91 -0.23 -2.40
N SER A 136 -17.16 0.43 -3.53
CA SER A 136 -16.47 1.65 -3.96
C SER A 136 -16.78 2.89 -3.10
N GLN A 137 -17.87 2.88 -2.30
CA GLN A 137 -18.29 3.97 -1.41
C GLN A 137 -18.39 3.58 0.09
N ALA A 138 -18.22 2.31 0.41
CA ALA A 138 -18.36 1.71 1.75
C ALA A 138 -17.03 1.18 2.28
N GLN A 139 -15.93 1.78 1.85
CA GLN A 139 -14.93 2.12 2.84
C GLN A 139 -15.33 3.49 3.37
N PRO A 140 -15.72 3.62 4.65
CA PRO A 140 -15.65 4.92 5.26
C PRO A 140 -14.15 5.29 5.23
N LYS A 141 -13.74 6.02 4.20
CA LYS A 141 -12.66 6.99 4.34
C LYS A 141 -13.30 8.00 5.28
N VAL A 142 -13.18 7.78 6.59
CA VAL A 142 -13.39 8.90 7.49
C VAL A 142 -12.18 9.77 7.18
N GLU A 143 -12.35 10.70 6.24
CA GLU A 143 -11.42 11.80 6.03
C GLU A 143 -11.48 12.65 7.29
N MET A 144 -10.84 12.16 8.35
CA MET A 144 -10.60 12.94 9.55
C MET A 144 -9.30 13.67 9.29
N LYS A 145 -9.35 14.86 8.69
CA LYS A 145 -8.16 15.70 8.60
C LYS A 145 -7.86 16.25 10.00
N ASN A 146 -6.61 16.18 10.43
CA ASN A 146 -6.11 16.73 11.69
C ASN A 146 -6.72 16.08 12.95
N ILE A 147 -6.64 14.75 13.06
CA ILE A 147 -7.06 14.04 14.28
C ILE A 147 -6.15 14.48 15.45
N SER A 148 -6.69 15.24 16.39
CA SER A 148 -6.04 15.55 17.65
C SER A 148 -6.44 14.51 18.70
N LEU A 149 -5.46 13.70 19.13
CA LEU A 149 -5.66 12.63 20.11
C LEU A 149 -4.83 12.89 21.36
N THR A 150 -5.27 12.35 22.49
CA THR A 150 -4.44 12.30 23.70
C THR A 150 -3.29 11.31 23.51
N ASP A 151 -2.18 11.52 24.23
CA ASP A 151 -1.06 10.57 24.25
C ASP A 151 -1.50 9.16 24.65
N ASP A 152 -2.50 9.05 25.53
CA ASP A 152 -3.03 7.76 25.94
C ASP A 152 -3.77 7.04 24.81
N ALA A 153 -4.63 7.77 24.07
CA ALA A 153 -5.28 7.25 22.89
C ALA A 153 -4.26 6.79 21.84
N ILE A 154 -3.22 7.59 21.58
CA ILE A 154 -2.15 7.24 20.63
C ILE A 154 -1.40 5.98 21.08
N ARG A 155 -1.06 5.87 22.38
CA ARG A 155 -0.44 4.65 22.93
C ARG A 155 -1.33 3.42 22.74
N GLN A 156 -2.62 3.54 23.05
CA GLN A 156 -3.58 2.44 22.87
C GLN A 156 -3.70 2.04 21.39
N ILE A 157 -3.85 3.00 20.48
CA ILE A 157 -3.88 2.75 19.04
C ILE A 157 -2.61 2.01 18.60
N ASN A 158 -1.43 2.52 18.97
CA ASN A 158 -0.15 1.92 18.58
C ASN A 158 -0.01 0.49 19.11
N GLN A 159 -0.37 0.25 20.38
CA GLN A 159 -0.32 -1.08 20.98
C GLN A 159 -1.28 -2.07 20.30
N HIS A 160 -2.53 -1.66 20.07
CA HIS A 160 -3.52 -2.51 19.42
C HIS A 160 -3.17 -2.78 17.95
N PHE A 161 -2.70 -1.77 17.23
CA PHE A 161 -2.26 -1.91 15.85
C PHE A 161 -1.07 -2.86 15.74
N ALA A 162 -0.06 -2.74 16.62
CA ALA A 162 1.09 -3.65 16.65
C ALA A 162 0.67 -5.11 16.90
N ASN A 163 -0.23 -5.34 17.86
CA ASN A 163 -0.75 -6.67 18.19
C ASN A 163 -1.55 -7.28 17.03
N TRP A 164 -2.40 -6.48 16.39
CA TRP A 164 -3.11 -6.90 15.20
C TRP A 164 -2.12 -7.23 14.08
N LEU A 165 -1.14 -6.37 13.82
CA LEU A 165 -0.17 -6.54 12.75
C LEU A 165 0.65 -7.83 12.94
N ALA A 166 1.06 -8.15 14.17
CA ALA A 166 1.78 -9.37 14.52
C ALA A 166 1.00 -10.67 14.30
N THR A 167 -0.33 -10.61 14.31
CA THR A 167 -1.21 -11.77 14.05
C THR A 167 -1.81 -11.76 12.64
N SER A 168 -1.74 -10.62 11.95
CA SER A 168 -2.17 -10.45 10.56
C SER A 168 -1.29 -11.23 9.58
N ARG A 169 -1.74 -11.33 8.33
CA ARG A 169 -0.94 -11.92 7.24
C ARG A 169 0.37 -11.18 6.93
N TYR A 170 0.52 -9.94 7.40
CA TYR A 170 1.70 -9.13 7.17
C TYR A 170 2.81 -9.45 8.17
N GLY A 171 2.44 -9.57 9.46
CA GLY A 171 3.38 -9.76 10.57
C GLY A 171 3.42 -11.16 11.17
N LYS A 172 2.55 -12.09 10.74
CA LYS A 172 2.56 -13.46 11.27
C LYS A 172 3.88 -14.17 10.98
N GLY A 173 4.63 -14.43 12.04
CA GLY A 173 5.98 -15.02 11.93
C GLY A 173 7.07 -14.01 11.55
N ALA A 174 6.77 -12.72 11.66
CA ALA A 174 7.69 -11.61 11.42
C ALA A 174 8.04 -10.90 12.73
N MET A 175 9.08 -10.08 12.68
CA MET A 175 9.30 -9.01 13.65
C MET A 175 8.41 -7.82 13.29
N VAL A 176 7.72 -7.28 14.28
CA VAL A 176 6.96 -6.02 14.19
C VAL A 176 7.66 -5.00 15.08
N ILE A 177 8.16 -3.93 14.49
CA ILE A 177 8.91 -2.90 15.21
C ILE A 177 8.14 -1.61 15.23
N GLN A 178 7.78 -1.13 16.42
CA GLN A 178 7.31 0.24 16.60
C GLN A 178 8.52 1.20 16.59
N THR A 179 8.50 2.18 15.70
CA THR A 179 9.64 3.04 15.40
C THR A 179 9.17 4.47 15.16
N PRO A 180 10.04 5.47 15.34
CA PRO A 180 9.90 6.76 14.66
C PRO A 180 10.15 6.64 13.14
N LEU A 181 9.71 7.66 12.39
CA LEU A 181 10.04 7.80 10.97
C LEU A 181 11.50 8.28 10.80
N ASN A 182 12.43 7.35 10.68
CA ASN A 182 13.86 7.66 10.49
C ASN A 182 14.23 7.56 9.01
N VAL A 183 14.06 8.65 8.29
CA VAL A 183 14.69 8.87 6.98
C VAL A 183 16.00 9.58 7.27
N THR A 184 17.05 8.80 7.58
CA THR A 184 18.44 9.22 7.82
C THR A 184 18.69 10.32 8.90
N ALA A 185 19.60 10.05 9.85
CA ALA A 185 19.98 11.04 10.87
C ALA A 185 20.75 12.23 10.24
N SER A 186 20.30 13.45 10.51
CA SER A 186 21.05 14.68 10.24
C SER A 186 22.38 14.64 11.00
N SER A 187 23.50 14.79 10.28
CA SER A 187 24.84 14.97 10.87
C SER A 187 25.13 16.43 11.22
N GLN A 188 24.18 17.35 11.00
CA GLN A 188 24.42 18.80 11.03
C GLN A 188 23.34 19.59 11.77
N GLY A 189 22.72 19.06 12.83
CA GLY A 189 21.76 19.81 13.65
C GLY A 189 20.32 19.31 13.52
N LEU A 190 19.35 20.21 13.72
CA LEU A 190 17.93 19.86 13.70
C LEU A 190 17.39 19.75 12.28
N SER A 191 16.65 18.69 11.99
CA SER A 191 16.05 18.48 10.67
C SER A 191 14.62 17.95 10.77
N TRP A 192 13.75 18.47 9.92
CA TRP A 192 12.48 17.81 9.62
C TRP A 192 12.70 16.62 8.71
N THR A 193 12.00 15.50 8.97
CA THR A 193 11.92 14.37 8.05
C THR A 193 10.54 14.29 7.43
N THR A 194 10.49 14.08 6.12
CA THR A 194 9.23 13.94 5.38
C THR A 194 9.24 12.74 4.44
N VAL A 195 8.04 12.34 4.02
CA VAL A 195 7.84 11.35 2.97
C VAL A 195 6.75 11.82 2.02
N THR A 196 6.83 11.43 0.74
CA THR A 196 5.78 11.74 -0.23
C THR A 196 4.71 10.67 -0.20
N THR A 197 3.45 11.05 -0.11
CA THR A 197 2.28 10.16 -0.18
C THR A 197 1.36 10.56 -1.34
N PRO A 198 0.35 9.76 -1.71
CA PRO A 198 -0.65 10.16 -2.71
C PRO A 198 -1.43 11.43 -2.31
N ASP A 199 -1.56 11.70 -1.01
CA ASP A 199 -2.33 12.85 -0.47
C ASP A 199 -1.43 14.05 -0.13
N GLY A 200 -0.14 13.98 -0.45
CA GLY A 200 0.82 15.07 -0.27
C GLY A 200 2.04 14.69 0.57
N THR A 201 2.81 15.71 0.96
CA THR A 201 3.97 15.55 1.84
C THR A 201 3.50 15.29 3.27
N LEU A 202 3.90 14.15 3.83
CA LEU A 202 3.67 13.78 5.22
C LEU A 202 4.88 14.18 6.06
N LEU A 203 4.66 15.00 7.09
CA LEU A 203 5.67 15.31 8.11
C LEU A 203 5.83 14.12 9.06
N GLY A 204 7.06 13.62 9.19
CA GLY A 204 7.37 12.45 9.99
C GLY A 204 7.70 12.78 11.43
N ARG A 205 8.81 13.50 11.64
CA ARG A 205 9.29 13.93 12.96
C ARG A 205 10.36 15.01 12.85
N LEU A 206 10.72 15.56 14.01
CA LEU A 206 11.99 16.26 14.20
C LEU A 206 13.10 15.27 14.54
N VAL A 207 14.24 15.36 13.83
CA VAL A 207 15.48 14.63 14.14
C VAL A 207 16.60 15.59 14.54
N GLY A 208 17.62 15.05 15.22
CA GLY A 208 18.72 15.80 15.81
C GLY A 208 18.62 15.88 17.33
N THR A 209 19.58 16.55 17.96
CA THR A 209 19.62 16.74 19.42
C THR A 209 19.26 18.19 19.74
N PRO A 210 18.01 18.48 20.10
CA PRO A 210 17.61 19.81 20.53
C PRO A 210 18.31 20.18 21.83
N VAL A 211 18.64 21.46 21.98
CA VAL A 211 19.27 22.05 23.18
C VAL A 211 18.26 22.78 24.06
N ALA A 212 17.03 22.95 23.56
CA ALA A 212 15.91 23.56 24.26
C ALA A 212 14.61 22.83 23.91
N ASP A 213 13.62 22.92 24.81
CA ASP A 213 12.31 22.26 24.64
C ASP A 213 11.43 22.96 23.62
N SER A 214 11.72 24.22 23.26
CA SER A 214 11.00 24.96 22.22
C SER A 214 11.80 25.10 20.92
N LEU A 215 11.13 24.95 19.77
CA LEU A 215 11.74 25.08 18.44
C LEU A 215 12.42 26.44 18.29
N SER A 216 11.72 27.52 18.67
CA SER A 216 12.20 28.89 18.60
C SER A 216 13.50 29.15 19.40
N ALA A 217 13.72 28.42 20.49
CA ALA A 217 14.92 28.58 21.34
C ALA A 217 16.12 27.75 20.86
N ASN A 218 15.93 26.84 19.92
CA ASN A 218 17.03 26.05 19.37
C ASN A 218 17.91 26.89 18.42
N GLN A 219 19.16 26.46 18.26
CA GLN A 219 20.13 27.09 17.36
C GLN A 219 20.54 26.11 16.25
N GLY A 220 20.87 26.66 15.09
CA GLY A 220 21.17 25.89 13.89
C GLY A 220 22.50 25.11 13.96
N PRO A 221 22.76 24.27 12.94
CA PRO A 221 22.12 24.33 11.62
C PRO A 221 20.72 23.68 11.57
N PHE A 222 19.90 24.15 10.63
CA PHE A 222 18.52 23.69 10.40
C PHE A 222 18.37 23.08 9.02
N ALA A 223 17.55 22.03 8.90
CA ALA A 223 17.33 21.34 7.64
C ALA A 223 15.88 20.81 7.47
N ILE A 224 15.51 20.54 6.22
CA ILE A 224 14.35 19.75 5.83
C ILE A 224 14.86 18.68 4.87
N ASP A 225 14.65 17.41 5.19
CA ASP A 225 15.16 16.26 4.41
C ASP A 225 16.65 16.41 4.04
N GLN A 226 17.46 16.78 5.05
CA GLN A 226 18.91 17.04 4.94
C GLN A 226 19.31 18.25 4.08
N GLN A 227 18.36 19.00 3.53
CA GLN A 227 18.64 20.25 2.84
C GLN A 227 18.66 21.40 3.85
N THR A 228 19.80 22.08 3.97
CA THR A 228 19.94 23.25 4.83
C THR A 228 18.93 24.33 4.46
N VAL A 229 18.26 24.88 5.46
CA VAL A 229 17.32 25.99 5.32
C VAL A 229 17.61 27.06 6.37
N ASP A 230 17.08 28.26 6.16
CA ASP A 230 17.09 29.30 7.17
C ASP A 230 16.13 28.96 8.33
N ARG A 231 16.28 29.71 9.43
CA ARG A 231 15.49 29.56 10.65
C ARG A 231 13.99 29.74 10.38
N ASP A 232 13.63 30.80 9.66
CA ASP A 232 12.23 31.17 9.42
C ASP A 232 11.51 30.05 8.66
N ARG A 233 12.16 29.48 7.62
CA ARG A 233 11.65 28.34 6.89
C ARG A 233 11.56 27.09 7.75
N PHE A 234 12.55 26.82 8.60
CA PHE A 234 12.54 25.66 9.49
C PHE A 234 11.40 25.74 10.52
N GLU A 235 11.23 26.87 11.20
CA GLU A 235 10.22 27.08 12.24
C GLU A 235 8.80 27.06 11.66
N THR A 236 8.60 27.61 10.45
CA THR A 236 7.28 27.66 9.81
C THR A 236 6.92 26.39 9.04
N TYR A 237 7.88 25.51 8.74
CA TYR A 237 7.63 24.33 7.89
C TYR A 237 6.51 23.41 8.37
N PRO A 238 6.40 23.04 9.67
CA PRO A 238 5.32 22.19 10.13
C PRO A 238 3.92 22.78 9.87
N SER A 239 3.80 24.10 9.84
CA SER A 239 2.53 24.78 9.54
C SER A 239 2.21 24.86 8.04
N THR A 240 3.16 24.46 7.18
CA THR A 240 3.00 24.49 5.71
C THR A 240 2.51 23.16 5.14
N VAL A 241 2.58 22.08 5.93
CA VAL A 241 2.09 20.75 5.55
C VAL A 241 0.68 20.54 6.08
N ASP A 242 -0.08 19.69 5.37
CA ASP A 242 -1.46 19.34 5.68
C ASP A 242 -1.61 17.92 6.23
N LEU A 243 -0.49 17.20 6.37
CA LEU A 243 -0.43 15.78 6.67
C LEU A 243 0.76 15.48 7.56
N ALA A 244 0.54 14.73 8.62
CA ALA A 244 1.57 14.35 9.59
C ALA A 244 1.44 12.89 10.02
N ALA A 245 2.53 12.32 10.55
CA ALA A 245 2.45 11.09 11.31
C ALA A 245 1.57 11.31 12.55
N LEU A 246 0.73 10.34 12.90
CA LEU A 246 -0.20 10.42 14.02
C LEU A 246 0.54 10.74 15.32
N GLY A 247 0.06 11.76 16.03
CA GLY A 247 0.63 12.27 17.28
C GLY A 247 1.54 13.48 17.11
N LEU A 248 1.76 13.96 15.88
CA LEU A 248 2.35 15.28 15.65
C LEU A 248 1.32 16.39 15.89
N VAL A 249 1.76 17.50 16.47
CA VAL A 249 0.95 18.73 16.59
C VAL A 249 1.52 19.80 15.66
N LEU A 250 0.90 19.95 14.49
CA LEU A 250 1.31 20.94 13.49
C LEU A 250 1.19 22.36 14.05
N GLY A 251 2.26 23.14 13.94
CA GLY A 251 2.32 24.53 14.42
C GLY A 251 2.61 24.69 15.91
N SER A 252 2.89 23.61 16.64
CA SER A 252 3.41 23.70 18.01
C SER A 252 4.84 24.23 18.03
N ASP A 253 5.20 24.99 19.08
CA ASP A 253 6.60 25.36 19.35
C ASP A 253 7.30 24.29 20.20
N ALA A 254 6.61 23.29 20.76
CA ALA A 254 7.22 22.28 21.61
C ALA A 254 7.90 21.17 20.79
N VAL A 255 9.17 20.89 21.07
CA VAL A 255 9.97 19.83 20.41
C VAL A 255 9.34 18.44 20.56
N ASN A 256 8.75 18.16 21.73
CA ASN A 256 8.17 16.86 22.05
C ASN A 256 6.92 16.55 21.20
N ASP A 257 6.22 17.57 20.73
CA ASP A 257 5.05 17.43 19.86
C ASP A 257 5.42 16.93 18.45
N TYR A 258 6.71 16.75 18.18
CA TYR A 258 7.23 16.24 16.91
C TYR A 258 7.96 14.91 17.03
N GLN A 259 7.68 14.12 18.07
CA GLN A 259 8.32 12.83 18.35
C GLN A 259 7.37 11.63 18.18
N SER A 260 6.64 11.56 17.06
CA SER A 260 5.71 10.43 16.82
C SER A 260 6.43 9.08 16.78
N THR A 261 5.74 8.10 17.35
CA THR A 261 6.11 6.68 17.36
C THR A 261 5.09 5.81 16.62
N SER A 262 4.21 6.44 15.83
CA SER A 262 3.10 5.78 15.12
C SER A 262 3.54 5.24 13.75
N VAL A 263 4.75 4.68 13.70
CA VAL A 263 5.34 4.04 12.52
C VAL A 263 5.74 2.62 12.87
N PHE A 264 5.48 1.69 11.95
CA PHE A 264 5.72 0.26 12.15
C PHE A 264 6.59 -0.30 11.03
N ARG A 265 7.63 -1.05 11.38
CA ARG A 265 8.37 -1.88 10.42
C ARG A 265 7.99 -3.33 10.61
N VAL A 266 7.90 -4.05 9.51
CA VAL A 266 7.64 -5.49 9.52
C VAL A 266 8.68 -6.17 8.65
N TYR A 267 9.40 -7.15 9.20
CA TYR A 267 10.37 -7.92 8.44
C TYR A 267 10.49 -9.35 8.98
N HIS A 268 10.85 -10.29 8.12
CA HIS A 268 11.06 -11.69 8.50
C HIS A 268 12.55 -11.96 8.65
N THR A 269 12.93 -12.73 9.67
CA THR A 269 14.32 -13.17 9.84
C THR A 269 14.54 -14.55 9.24
N ARG A 270 15.78 -14.84 8.84
CA ARG A 270 16.19 -16.16 8.36
C ARG A 270 16.03 -17.25 9.44
N SER A 271 16.16 -16.86 10.71
CA SER A 271 15.96 -17.71 11.89
C SER A 271 14.49 -17.89 12.27
N LYS A 272 13.55 -17.21 11.59
CA LYS A 272 12.10 -17.26 11.87
C LYS A 272 11.72 -16.76 13.27
N GLU A 273 12.53 -15.85 13.80
CA GLU A 273 12.18 -15.08 14.99
C GLU A 273 10.99 -14.16 14.68
N HIS A 274 10.16 -13.96 15.70
CA HIS A 274 8.99 -13.10 15.63
C HIS A 274 8.74 -12.46 16.99
N GLY A 275 8.08 -11.31 16.98
CA GLY A 275 7.80 -10.56 18.18
C GLY A 275 7.51 -9.09 17.88
N ILE A 276 7.04 -8.39 18.91
CA ILE A 276 6.81 -6.95 18.86
C ILE A 276 7.89 -6.29 19.71
N LEU A 277 8.64 -5.35 19.13
CA LEU A 277 9.67 -4.58 19.82
C LEU A 277 9.53 -3.10 19.50
N THR A 278 10.03 -2.23 20.37
CA THR A 278 10.36 -0.85 19.97
C THR A 278 11.70 -0.82 19.23
N GLN A 279 11.99 0.25 18.49
CA GLN A 279 13.29 0.44 17.84
C GLN A 279 14.46 0.35 18.84
N GLU A 280 14.30 0.88 20.06
CA GLU A 280 15.34 0.79 21.10
C GLU A 280 15.57 -0.64 21.55
N GLN A 281 14.49 -1.40 21.76
CA GLN A 281 14.57 -2.81 22.12
C GLN A 281 15.18 -3.66 21.01
N GLU A 282 14.78 -3.43 19.75
CA GLU A 282 15.38 -4.07 18.58
C GLU A 282 16.88 -3.75 18.52
N PHE A 283 17.26 -2.48 18.71
CA PHE A 283 18.65 -2.09 18.68
C PHE A 283 19.46 -2.81 19.77
N ALA A 284 19.00 -2.75 21.01
CA ALA A 284 19.69 -3.37 22.14
C ALA A 284 19.80 -4.89 21.99
N GLN A 285 18.72 -5.56 21.59
CA GLN A 285 18.63 -7.02 21.58
C GLN A 285 19.14 -7.68 20.30
N LYS A 286 19.07 -6.98 19.17
CA LYS A 286 19.28 -7.57 17.83
C LYS A 286 20.38 -6.87 17.05
N VAL A 287 20.39 -5.53 17.01
CA VAL A 287 21.23 -4.76 16.06
C VAL A 287 22.60 -4.40 16.63
N SER A 288 22.70 -4.17 17.94
CA SER A 288 23.91 -3.69 18.62
C SER A 288 25.14 -4.55 18.35
N ALA A 289 24.97 -5.87 18.26
CA ALA A 289 26.03 -6.82 17.94
C ALA A 289 26.56 -6.73 16.48
N TYR A 290 25.81 -6.09 15.59
CA TYR A 290 26.15 -5.93 14.17
C TYR A 290 26.68 -4.52 13.85
N GLY A 291 26.67 -3.60 14.80
CA GLY A 291 27.15 -2.22 14.63
C GLY A 291 26.19 -1.28 13.89
N SER A 292 25.45 -1.77 12.88
CA SER A 292 24.48 -0.97 12.14
C SER A 292 23.22 -1.74 11.75
N TYR A 293 22.14 -1.00 11.48
CA TYR A 293 20.91 -1.57 10.92
C TYR A 293 21.14 -2.20 9.54
N GLN A 294 22.01 -1.61 8.71
CA GLN A 294 22.33 -2.14 7.40
C GLN A 294 23.02 -3.52 7.50
N ASP A 295 23.96 -3.66 8.42
CA ASP A 295 24.66 -4.92 8.66
C ASP A 295 23.72 -5.99 9.23
N TYR A 296 22.88 -5.63 10.21
CA TYR A 296 21.86 -6.53 10.73
C TYR A 296 20.88 -6.99 9.63
N TYR A 297 20.36 -6.07 8.82
CA TYR A 297 19.41 -6.40 7.75
C TYR A 297 20.04 -7.30 6.68
N SER A 298 21.27 -7.01 6.25
CA SER A 298 21.95 -7.82 5.23
C SER A 298 22.23 -9.27 5.69
N GLN A 299 22.43 -9.49 6.98
CA GLN A 299 22.81 -10.79 7.54
C GLN A 299 21.62 -11.59 8.08
N GLN A 300 20.67 -10.94 8.75
CA GLN A 300 19.63 -11.61 9.54
C GLN A 300 18.25 -11.57 8.89
N VAL A 301 17.94 -10.54 8.09
CA VAL A 301 16.65 -10.40 7.43
C VAL A 301 16.58 -11.30 6.19
N ASP A 302 15.45 -11.97 5.99
CA ASP A 302 15.16 -12.78 4.82
C ASP A 302 14.67 -11.88 3.68
N ALA A 303 15.57 -11.56 2.76
CA ALA A 303 15.27 -10.74 1.59
C ALA A 303 14.28 -11.39 0.62
N ASN A 304 13.99 -12.69 0.75
CA ASN A 304 12.97 -13.37 -0.05
C ASN A 304 11.57 -13.24 0.54
N GLN A 305 11.43 -12.62 1.71
CA GLN A 305 10.14 -12.35 2.34
C GLN A 305 9.76 -10.88 2.20
N ALA A 306 8.47 -10.60 2.37
CA ALA A 306 8.01 -9.22 2.31
C ALA A 306 8.51 -8.45 3.56
N SER A 307 8.88 -7.19 3.33
CA SER A 307 9.25 -6.22 4.36
C SER A 307 8.49 -4.92 4.13
N TYR A 308 8.09 -4.23 5.19
CA TYR A 308 7.25 -3.04 5.10
C TYR A 308 7.70 -1.98 6.11
N GLN A 309 7.48 -0.71 5.78
CA GLN A 309 7.33 0.37 6.75
C GLN A 309 5.97 1.01 6.54
N MET A 310 5.23 1.20 7.63
CA MET A 310 3.86 1.70 7.65
C MET A 310 3.78 2.92 8.57
N VAL A 311 3.16 4.00 8.12
CA VAL A 311 2.93 5.23 8.89
C VAL A 311 1.44 5.37 9.12
N LEU A 312 1.02 5.41 10.39
CA LEU A 312 -0.32 5.85 10.75
C LEU A 312 -0.34 7.36 10.66
N ALA A 313 -1.16 7.94 9.77
CA ALA A 313 -1.22 9.38 9.57
C ALA A 313 -2.41 10.01 10.30
N ASP A 314 -2.29 11.32 10.58
CA ASP A 314 -3.29 12.15 11.24
C ASP A 314 -4.53 12.44 10.39
N ASN A 315 -4.53 12.03 9.11
CA ASN A 315 -5.70 12.08 8.22
C ASN A 315 -6.56 10.79 8.27
N GLY A 316 -6.20 9.84 9.13
CA GLY A 316 -6.85 8.54 9.24
C GLY A 316 -6.41 7.50 8.21
N VAL A 317 -5.42 7.80 7.37
CA VAL A 317 -4.89 6.86 6.37
C VAL A 317 -3.60 6.21 6.89
N VAL A 318 -3.42 4.92 6.58
CA VAL A 318 -2.13 4.26 6.72
C VAL A 318 -1.39 4.31 5.39
N TYR A 319 -0.18 4.84 5.40
CA TYR A 319 0.69 4.80 4.22
C TYR A 319 1.77 3.73 4.40
N GLU A 320 2.11 3.01 3.34
CA GLU A 320 3.16 2.00 3.37
C GLU A 320 4.20 2.17 2.26
N VAL A 321 5.39 1.63 2.52
CA VAL A 321 6.35 1.25 1.50
C VAL A 321 6.74 -0.21 1.66
N SER A 322 6.92 -0.91 0.53
CA SER A 322 7.32 -2.32 0.49
C SER A 322 8.82 -2.47 0.29
N ASN A 323 9.37 -3.61 0.67
CA ASN A 323 10.80 -3.96 0.63
C ASN A 323 11.67 -3.05 1.52
N TYR A 324 11.12 -2.55 2.62
CA TYR A 324 11.85 -1.66 3.53
C TYR A 324 13.08 -2.35 4.13
N GLY A 325 14.23 -1.67 4.11
CA GLY A 325 15.52 -2.12 4.62
C GLY A 325 16.18 -3.25 3.82
N LEU A 326 15.52 -3.80 2.80
CA LEU A 326 16.11 -4.81 1.93
C LEU A 326 17.12 -4.16 0.98
N GLU A 327 18.24 -4.84 0.73
CA GLU A 327 19.36 -4.32 -0.09
C GLU A 327 19.92 -2.98 0.44
N GLY A 328 19.76 -2.68 1.73
CA GLY A 328 20.19 -1.41 2.32
C GLY A 328 19.29 -0.22 1.98
N LYS A 329 18.09 -0.45 1.41
CA LYS A 329 17.14 0.61 1.07
C LYS A 329 16.32 1.00 2.29
N PHE A 330 16.73 2.05 2.99
CA PHE A 330 16.00 2.61 4.13
C PHE A 330 15.30 3.93 3.79
N ASP A 331 15.80 4.65 2.78
CA ASP A 331 15.23 5.92 2.35
C ASP A 331 14.34 5.69 1.12
N PHE A 332 13.03 5.87 1.31
CA PHE A 332 12.06 5.84 0.21
C PHE A 332 11.39 7.19 0.11
N ALA A 333 11.48 7.81 -1.07
CA ALA A 333 10.85 9.09 -1.33
C ALA A 333 9.33 9.00 -1.40
N GLN A 334 8.77 7.82 -1.75
CA GLN A 334 7.36 7.68 -2.10
C GLN A 334 6.69 6.48 -1.42
N TYR A 335 5.64 6.81 -0.68
CA TYR A 335 4.71 5.88 -0.05
C TYR A 335 3.43 5.78 -0.87
N LYS A 336 2.68 4.70 -0.65
CA LYS A 336 1.34 4.47 -1.21
C LYS A 336 0.35 4.23 -0.07
N GLU A 337 -0.94 4.30 -0.34
CA GLU A 337 -1.94 3.84 0.64
C GLU A 337 -1.73 2.34 0.93
N ALA A 338 -1.79 1.97 2.21
CA ALA A 338 -1.75 0.59 2.64
C ALA A 338 -3.02 -0.17 2.22
N PRO A 339 -2.95 -1.51 2.08
CA PRO A 339 -4.10 -2.37 1.81
C PRO A 339 -5.33 -2.10 2.69
N SER A 340 -6.53 -2.35 2.14
CA SER A 340 -7.80 -2.00 2.77
C SER A 340 -8.06 -2.64 4.14
N ASP A 341 -7.51 -3.83 4.40
CA ASP A 341 -7.59 -4.49 5.71
C ASP A 341 -6.76 -3.76 6.77
N ILE A 342 -5.59 -3.23 6.41
CA ILE A 342 -4.79 -2.35 7.28
C ILE A 342 -5.54 -1.04 7.56
N GLN A 343 -6.12 -0.42 6.51
CA GLN A 343 -6.92 0.79 6.68
C GLN A 343 -8.10 0.57 7.64
N LYS A 344 -8.82 -0.56 7.47
CA LYS A 344 -9.97 -0.91 8.31
C LYS A 344 -9.58 -1.09 9.77
N GLU A 345 -8.45 -1.74 10.06
CA GLU A 345 -8.01 -1.88 11.44
C GLU A 345 -7.67 -0.51 12.03
N TYR A 346 -6.92 0.33 11.32
CA TYR A 346 -6.59 1.67 11.82
C TYR A 346 -7.84 2.51 12.10
N GLN A 347 -8.79 2.54 11.15
CA GLN A 347 -10.07 3.25 11.30
C GLN A 347 -10.90 2.72 12.47
N LYS A 348 -10.90 1.41 12.70
CA LYS A 348 -11.55 0.81 13.88
C LYS A 348 -10.91 1.30 15.18
N LEU A 349 -9.58 1.37 15.25
CA LEU A 349 -8.86 1.85 16.42
C LEU A 349 -9.09 3.33 16.68
N LEU A 350 -9.13 4.15 15.63
CA LEU A 350 -9.49 5.57 15.73
C LEU A 350 -10.91 5.75 16.28
N ASN A 351 -11.88 4.97 15.80
CA ASN A 351 -13.24 5.03 16.33
C ASN A 351 -13.35 4.57 17.79
N GLN A 352 -12.48 3.65 18.22
CA GLN A 352 -12.49 3.09 19.56
C GLN A 352 -11.79 4.00 20.59
N PHE A 353 -10.68 4.62 20.21
CA PHE A 353 -9.80 5.36 21.13
C PHE A 353 -9.73 6.86 20.84
N GLY A 354 -10.26 7.32 19.71
CA GLY A 354 -10.19 8.71 19.27
C GLY A 354 -11.33 9.60 19.76
N GLN A 355 -12.14 9.15 20.72
CA GLN A 355 -13.24 9.90 21.32
C GLN A 355 -12.89 10.49 22.68
#